data_AF-A0A1H4BCE8-F1
#
_entry.id   AF-A0A1H4BCE8-F1
#
_cell.length_a   1.000
_cell.length_b   1.000
_cell.length_c   1.000
_cell.angle_alpha   90.00
_cell.angle_beta   90.00
_cell.angle_gamma   90.00
#
_symmetry.space_group_name_H-M   'P 1'
#
loop_
_entity.id
_entity.type
_entity.pdbx_description
1 polymer ?
#
loop_
_entity_poly.entity_id
_entity_poly.type
_entity_poly.pdbx_seq_one_letter_code
_entity_poly.pdbx_strand_id
1 'polypeptide(L)'
;GDAMWVNVLSMVLFGIAIGVLICFLGGLMAVDIVPRKATGAALGIVGMASYCAAGIQDVASGWLIDANISVTADGARHYDFGPVAFFWIAASVISFILPLLNRKQNTEA
;
A
#
# COMPACT_ATOMS: atom_id res chain seq x y z
N GLY A 1 -2.63 -25.55 -11.72
CA GLY A 1 -1.32 -25.82 -12.35
C GLY A 1 -0.63 -24.55 -12.83
N ASP A 2 -1.37 -23.54 -13.33
CA ASP A 2 -0.79 -22.36 -13.98
C ASP A 2 -0.59 -21.14 -13.04
N ALA A 3 -1.39 -21.05 -11.97
CA ALA A 3 -1.38 -19.91 -11.06
C ALA A 3 -0.15 -19.82 -10.15
N MET A 4 0.58 -20.92 -9.91
CA MET A 4 1.69 -20.89 -8.95
C MET A 4 2.88 -20.09 -9.50
N TRP A 5 3.19 -20.24 -10.80
CA TRP A 5 4.23 -19.45 -11.45
C TRP A 5 3.85 -17.97 -11.55
N VAL A 6 2.59 -17.67 -11.90
CA VAL A 6 2.07 -16.29 -11.95
C VAL A 6 2.09 -15.64 -10.56
N ASN A 7 1.68 -16.35 -9.51
CA ASN A 7 1.73 -15.83 -8.15
C ASN A 7 3.16 -15.59 -7.67
N VAL A 8 4.08 -16.54 -7.93
CA VAL A 8 5.49 -16.38 -7.58
C VAL A 8 6.10 -15.18 -8.30
N LEU A 9 5.87 -15.05 -9.60
CA LEU A 9 6.35 -13.90 -10.37
C LEU A 9 5.77 -12.58 -9.83
N SER A 10 4.48 -12.56 -9.52
CA SER A 10 3.81 -11.38 -8.96
C SER A 10 4.39 -10.99 -7.60
N MET A 11 4.68 -11.97 -6.73
CA MET A 11 5.28 -11.74 -5.41
C MET A 11 6.70 -11.16 -5.53
N VAL A 12 7.49 -11.67 -6.48
CA VAL A 12 8.85 -11.19 -6.74
C VAL A 12 8.83 -9.76 -7.30
N LEU A 13 7.99 -9.50 -8.30
CA LEU A 13 7.84 -8.16 -8.88
C LEU A 13 7.35 -7.15 -7.85
N PHE A 14 6.37 -7.54 -7.03
CA PHE A 14 5.87 -6.72 -5.94
C PHE A 14 6.96 -6.42 -4.90
N GLY A 15 7.72 -7.44 -4.48
CA GLY A 15 8.81 -7.28 -3.52
C GLY A 15 9.91 -6.34 -4.03
N ILE A 16 10.30 -6.47 -5.30
CA ILE A 16 11.28 -5.57 -5.92
C ILE A 16 10.73 -4.14 -5.98
N ALA A 17 9.47 -3.96 -6.39
CA ALA A 17 8.85 -2.64 -6.46
C ALA A 17 8.82 -1.93 -5.09
N ILE A 18 8.35 -2.61 -4.04
CA ILE A 18 8.33 -2.07 -2.67
C ILE A 18 9.75 -1.79 -2.17
N GLY A 19 10.70 -2.70 -2.42
CA GLY A 19 12.11 -2.52 -2.03
C GLY A 19 12.73 -1.27 -2.67
N VAL A 20 12.50 -1.06 -3.97
CA VAL A 20 12.96 0.14 -4.68
C VAL A 20 12.27 1.40 -4.15
N LEU A 21 10.95 1.37 -3.91
CA LEU A 21 10.22 2.51 -3.34
C LEU A 21 10.76 2.92 -1.97
N ILE A 22 10.99 1.96 -1.07
CA ILE A 22 11.54 2.23 0.27
C ILE A 22 12.96 2.78 0.17
N CYS A 23 13.78 2.27 -0.74
CA CYS A 23 15.14 2.76 -0.95
C CYS A 23 15.14 4.19 -1.51
N PHE A 24 14.22 4.53 -2.41
CA PHE A 24 14.06 5.90 -2.92
C PHE A 24 13.52 6.86 -1.85
N LEU A 25 12.45 6.46 -1.15
CA LEU A 25 11.77 7.29 -0.16
C LEU A 25 12.65 7.53 1.08
N GLY A 26 13.26 6.46 1.61
CA GLY A 26 14.14 6.52 2.76
C GLY A 26 15.54 7.02 2.42
N GLY A 27 16.10 6.61 1.29
CA GLY A 27 17.52 6.82 0.98
C GLY A 27 17.83 8.07 0.15
N LEU A 28 17.00 8.45 -0.82
CA LEU A 28 17.31 9.58 -1.70
C LEU A 28 16.46 10.81 -1.32
N MET A 29 15.13 10.64 -1.26
CA MET A 29 14.22 11.75 -1.00
C MET A 29 14.34 12.32 0.43
N ALA A 30 14.49 11.46 1.45
CA ALA A 30 14.62 11.92 2.83
C ALA A 30 15.98 12.59 3.12
N VAL A 31 17.05 12.14 2.46
CA VAL A 31 18.39 12.75 2.58
C VAL A 31 18.42 14.13 1.93
N ASP A 32 17.68 14.31 0.83
CA ASP A 32 17.60 15.58 0.11
C ASP A 32 16.80 16.66 0.86
N ILE A 33 15.78 16.26 1.64
CA ILE A 33 14.91 17.18 2.40
C ILE A 33 15.48 17.55 3.78
N VAL A 34 16.20 16.64 4.43
CA VAL A 34 16.57 16.77 5.85
C VAL A 34 18.07 17.07 6.01
N PRO A 35 18.48 17.99 6.93
CA PRO A 35 19.89 18.27 7.17
C PRO A 35 20.67 16.99 7.52
N ARG A 36 21.88 16.85 6.96
CA ARG A 36 22.74 15.64 7.04
C ARG A 36 22.96 15.09 8.45
N LYS A 37 22.77 15.91 9.49
CA LYS A 37 22.91 15.54 10.91
C LYS A 37 21.68 14.80 11.47
N ALA A 38 20.51 14.97 10.84
CA ALA A 38 19.21 14.44 11.29
C ALA A 38 18.63 13.39 10.33
N THR A 39 19.33 13.10 9.23
CA THR A 39 18.87 12.17 8.19
C THR A 39 18.63 10.76 8.70
N GLY A 40 19.45 10.26 9.64
CA GLY A 40 19.23 8.97 10.29
C GLY A 40 17.93 8.93 11.12
N ALA A 41 17.58 10.03 11.79
CA ALA A 41 16.31 10.14 12.51
C ALA A 41 15.10 10.20 11.57
N ALA A 42 15.23 10.91 10.44
CA ALA A 42 14.20 10.96 9.41
C ALA A 42 13.92 9.58 8.78
N LEU A 43 14.97 8.85 8.43
CA LEU A 43 14.87 7.45 7.96
C LEU A 43 14.18 6.54 8.98
N GLY A 44 14.50 6.70 10.28
CA GLY A 44 13.85 5.97 11.36
C GLY A 44 12.33 6.24 11.44
N ILE A 45 11.91 7.50 11.29
CA ILE A 45 10.49 7.88 11.32
C ILE A 45 9.74 7.29 10.12
N VAL A 46 10.34 7.29 8.92
CA VAL A 46 9.76 6.65 7.73
C VAL A 46 9.55 5.14 7.96
N GLY A 47 10.51 4.47 8.61
CA GLY A 47 10.39 3.07 9.01
C GLY A 47 9.27 2.82 10.02
N MET A 48 9.18 3.64 11.07
CA MET A 48 8.08 3.55 12.06
C MET A 48 6.71 3.77 11.41
N ALA A 49 6.59 4.78 10.55
CA ALA A 49 5.37 5.05 9.81
C ALA A 49 4.97 3.86 8.92
N SER A 50 5.95 3.18 8.30
CA SER A 50 5.72 1.99 7.48
C SER A 50 5.17 0.82 8.30
N TYR A 51 5.69 0.57 9.51
CA TYR A 51 5.14 -0.47 10.40
C TYR A 51 3.74 -0.13 10.90
N CYS A 52 3.48 1.14 11.24
CA CYS A 52 2.13 1.58 11.59
C CYS A 52 1.16 1.37 10.43
N ALA A 53 1.57 1.71 9.20
CA ALA A 53 0.78 1.50 7.99
C ALA A 53 0.51 0.01 7.73
N ALA A 54 1.51 -0.86 7.91
CA ALA A 54 1.32 -2.31 7.82
C ALA A 54 0.29 -2.83 8.83
N GLY A 55 0.35 -2.37 10.08
CA GLY A 55 -0.65 -2.73 11.09
C GLY A 55 -2.06 -2.24 10.75
N ILE A 56 -2.21 -1.02 10.24
CA ILE A 56 -3.51 -0.51 9.77
C ILE A 56 -4.00 -1.33 8.57
N GLN A 57 -3.11 -1.70 7.66
CA GLN A 57 -3.44 -2.53 6.49
C GLN A 57 -3.94 -3.92 6.93
N ASP A 58 -3.38 -4.51 7.96
CA ASP A 58 -3.84 -5.79 8.54
C ASP A 58 -5.21 -5.64 9.22
N VAL A 59 -5.45 -4.57 9.98
CA VAL A 59 -6.76 -4.32 10.62
C VAL A 59 -7.84 -3.99 9.58
N ALA A 60 -7.53 -3.16 8.59
CA ALA A 60 -8.47 -2.80 7.52
C ALA A 60 -8.82 -4.02 6.66
N SER A 61 -7.82 -4.83 6.30
CA SER A 61 -8.06 -6.09 5.59
C SER A 61 -8.86 -7.07 6.45
N GLY A 62 -8.58 -7.17 7.75
CA GLY A 62 -9.31 -8.01 8.70
C GLY A 62 -10.77 -7.58 8.88
N TRP A 63 -11.04 -6.30 9.08
CA TRP A 63 -12.40 -5.77 9.20
C TRP A 63 -13.22 -5.94 7.91
N LEU A 64 -12.57 -5.77 6.75
CA LEU A 64 -13.24 -5.92 5.45
C LEU A 64 -13.52 -7.39 5.09
N ILE A 65 -12.73 -8.33 5.62
CA ILE A 65 -13.02 -9.77 5.55
C ILE A 65 -14.15 -10.14 6.53
N ASP A 66 -14.17 -9.57 7.73
CA ASP A 66 -15.18 -9.86 8.78
C ASP A 66 -16.57 -9.27 8.46
N ALA A 67 -16.62 -8.05 7.92
CA ALA A 67 -17.87 -7.35 7.59
C ALA A 67 -18.65 -7.92 6.39
N ASN A 68 -18.04 -8.83 5.59
CA ASN A 68 -18.68 -9.46 4.43
C ASN A 68 -18.75 -10.99 4.55
N ILE A 69 -18.59 -11.56 5.75
CA ILE A 69 -19.02 -12.92 6.07
C ILE A 69 -20.54 -12.89 6.30
N SER A 70 -21.32 -12.98 5.22
CA SER A 70 -22.73 -13.37 5.34
C SER A 70 -22.79 -14.89 5.48
N VAL A 71 -23.04 -15.34 6.70
CA VAL A 71 -23.30 -16.75 7.02
C VAL A 71 -24.64 -17.15 6.40
N THR A 72 -24.64 -17.89 5.29
CA THR A 72 -25.80 -18.70 4.91
C THR A 72 -25.88 -19.90 5.85
N ALA A 73 -27.11 -20.28 6.22
CA ALA A 73 -27.45 -21.28 7.25
C ALA A 73 -26.97 -22.74 7.00
N ASP A 74 -26.20 -23.01 5.94
CA ASP A 74 -25.84 -24.37 5.45
C ASP A 74 -24.37 -24.76 5.66
N GLY A 75 -23.59 -24.02 6.47
CA GLY A 75 -22.28 -24.50 6.95
C GLY A 75 -21.11 -24.47 5.95
N ALA A 76 -21.28 -23.94 4.74
CA ALA A 76 -20.19 -23.70 3.78
C ALA A 76 -19.80 -22.22 3.71
N ARG A 77 -18.53 -21.90 4.03
CA ARG A 77 -18.00 -20.53 4.04
C ARG A 77 -17.62 -20.09 2.62
N HIS A 78 -18.44 -19.25 1.99
CA HIS A 78 -18.04 -18.54 0.77
C HIS A 78 -17.29 -17.25 1.15
N TYR A 79 -15.98 -17.21 0.86
CA TYR A 79 -15.16 -16.01 1.02
C TYR A 79 -15.23 -15.17 -0.24
N ASP A 80 -16.02 -14.10 -0.22
CA ASP A 80 -16.06 -13.13 -1.31
C ASP A 80 -15.01 -12.05 -1.08
N PHE A 81 -13.84 -12.20 -1.72
CA PHE A 81 -12.74 -11.23 -1.66
C PHE A 81 -12.98 -10.00 -2.55
N GLY A 82 -14.12 -9.96 -3.28
CA GLY A 82 -14.50 -8.87 -4.16
C GLY A 82 -14.47 -7.48 -3.51
N PRO A 83 -15.02 -7.27 -2.30
CA PRO A 83 -15.00 -5.96 -1.64
C PRO A 83 -13.59 -5.52 -1.21
N VAL A 84 -12.75 -6.46 -0.77
CA VAL A 84 -11.34 -6.20 -0.43
C VAL A 84 -10.57 -5.77 -1.67
N ALA A 85 -10.71 -6.51 -2.77
CA ALA A 85 -10.11 -6.17 -4.05
C ALA A 85 -10.60 -4.80 -4.54
N PHE A 86 -11.91 -4.53 -4.46
CA PHE A 86 -12.49 -3.26 -4.89
C PHE A 86 -11.97 -2.08 -4.06
N PHE A 87 -11.86 -2.22 -2.73
CA PHE A 87 -11.34 -1.17 -1.86
C PHE A 87 -9.90 -0.77 -2.22
N TRP A 88 -9.00 -1.75 -2.37
CA TRP A 88 -7.60 -1.48 -2.70
C TRP A 88 -7.43 -0.95 -4.13
N ILE A 89 -8.23 -1.43 -5.09
CA ILE A 89 -8.24 -0.90 -6.46
C ILE A 89 -8.78 0.52 -6.48
N ALA A 90 -9.90 0.81 -5.79
CA ALA A 90 -10.47 2.14 -5.69
C ALA A 90 -9.52 3.13 -5.00
N ALA A 91 -8.87 2.71 -3.91
CA ALA A 91 -7.84 3.51 -3.23
C ALA A 91 -6.66 3.81 -4.16
N SER A 92 -6.21 2.85 -4.96
CA SER A 92 -5.15 3.04 -5.95
C SER A 92 -5.57 4.07 -7.01
N VAL A 93 -6.79 3.95 -7.54
CA VAL A 93 -7.33 4.89 -8.53
C VAL A 93 -7.44 6.31 -7.96
N ILE A 94 -7.93 6.45 -6.72
CA ILE A 94 -8.02 7.76 -6.03
C ILE A 94 -6.63 8.35 -5.84
N SER A 95 -5.63 7.54 -5.45
CA SER A 95 -4.24 7.98 -5.28
C SER A 95 -3.62 8.52 -6.58
N PHE A 96 -3.98 7.97 -7.74
CA PHE A 96 -3.55 8.50 -9.03
C PHE A 96 -4.35 9.75 -9.45
N ILE A 97 -5.63 9.85 -9.08
CA ILE A 97 -6.50 10.98 -9.43
C ILE A 97 -6.19 12.22 -8.58
N LEU A 98 -5.86 12.08 -7.29
CA LEU A 98 -5.63 13.21 -6.38
C LEU A 98 -4.52 14.17 -6.88
N PRO A 99 -3.33 13.69 -7.30
CA PRO A 99 -2.28 14.54 -7.86
C PRO A 99 -2.68 15.16 -9.20
N LEU A 100 -3.52 14.48 -9.99
CA LEU A 100 -4.02 14.98 -11.27
C LEU A 100 -5.06 16.10 -11.09
N LEU A 101 -5.89 16.03 -10.06
CA LEU A 101 -6.85 17.09 -9.72
C LEU A 101 -6.15 18.29 -9.05
N ASN A 102 -5.04 18.06 -8.34
CA ASN A 102 -4.23 19.13 -7.74
C ASN A 102 -3.37 19.90 -8.74
N ARG A 103 -3.41 19.57 -10.05
CA ARG A 103 -2.68 20.28 -11.12
C ARG A 103 -3.14 21.72 -11.41
N LYS A 104 -4.07 22.28 -10.63
CA LYS A 104 -4.48 23.69 -10.79
C LYS A 104 -3.71 24.70 -9.94
N GLN A 105 -2.69 24.31 -9.18
CA GLN A 105 -1.83 25.29 -8.48
C GLN A 105 -0.36 25.13 -8.89
N ASN A 106 0.14 26.21 -9.49
CA ASN A 106 1.54 26.54 -9.79
C ASN A 106 2.00 26.29 -11.24
N THR A 107 1.27 26.89 -12.19
CA THR A 107 1.96 27.62 -13.26
C THR A 107 2.34 28.98 -12.69
N GLU A 108 3.60 29.14 -12.28
CA GLU A 108 4.34 30.39 -12.03
C GLU A 108 5.74 29.92 -11.61
N ALA A 109 6.65 29.72 -12.57
CA ALA A 109 7.62 30.69 -13.08
C ALA A 109 8.78 30.93 -12.11
#